data_AF-A0A7X9PJN4-F1
#
_entry.id   AF-A0A7X9PJN4-F1
#
_cell.length_a   1.000
_cell.length_b   1.000
_cell.length_c   1.000
_cell.angle_alpha   90.00
_cell.angle_beta   90.00
_cell.angle_gamma   90.00
#
_symmetry.space_group_name_H-M   'P 1'
#
loop_
_entity.id
_entity.type
_entity.pdbx_description
1 polymer ?
#
loop_
_entity_poly.entity_id
_entity_poly.type
_entity_poly.pdbx_seq_one_letter_code
_entity_poly.pdbx_strand_id
1 'polypeptide(L)'
;RDREKKMGRERNAKGYADRCIDLDIILCNECTICSPNLTLPHPHMHERLFVLLPLQELMPQWIHPVYQKNINEMIRDSRDHSKINKLMSSEFK
;
A
#
# COMPACT_ATOMS: atom_id res chain seq x y z
N ARG A 1 -3.50 -13.44 3.62
CA ARG A 1 -4.51 -14.13 4.46
C ARG A 1 -3.92 -15.28 5.28
N ASP A 2 -3.48 -16.41 4.71
CA ASP A 2 -2.96 -17.53 5.52
C ASP A 2 -1.63 -17.23 6.22
N ARG A 3 -0.75 -16.43 5.60
CA ARG A 3 0.52 -16.00 6.22
C ARG A 3 0.31 -15.13 7.45
N GLU A 4 -0.63 -14.19 7.41
CA GLU A 4 -0.95 -13.32 8.55
C GLU A 4 -1.56 -14.12 9.71
N LYS A 5 -2.41 -15.11 9.40
CA LYS A 5 -2.96 -16.02 10.42
C LYS A 5 -1.86 -16.85 11.08
N LYS A 6 -0.89 -17.33 10.31
CA LYS A 6 0.30 -18.04 10.84
C LYS A 6 1.21 -17.15 11.68
N MET A 7 1.22 -15.84 11.43
CA MET A 7 1.97 -14.84 12.20
C MET A 7 1.17 -14.23 13.36
N GLY A 8 0.06 -14.85 13.76
CA GLY A 8 -0.67 -14.49 15.00
C GLY A 8 -1.79 -13.46 14.85
N ARG A 9 -2.31 -13.22 13.64
CA ARG A 9 -3.46 -12.31 13.46
C ARG A 9 -4.73 -12.87 14.14
N GLU A 10 -5.12 -12.26 15.27
CA GLU A 10 -6.41 -12.48 15.93
C GLU A 10 -7.44 -11.45 15.44
N ARG A 11 -8.62 -11.91 14.98
CA ARG A 11 -9.68 -11.05 14.42
C ARG A 11 -10.60 -10.42 15.47
N ASN A 12 -10.25 -10.51 16.75
CA ASN A 12 -11.17 -10.23 17.85
C ASN A 12 -11.30 -8.74 18.21
N ALA A 13 -10.53 -7.85 17.58
CA ALA A 13 -10.59 -6.42 17.87
C ALA A 13 -11.55 -5.69 16.91
N LYS A 14 -12.48 -4.90 17.48
CA LYS A 14 -13.32 -3.96 16.73
C LYS A 14 -12.47 -2.73 16.36
N GLY A 15 -12.34 -2.44 15.06
CA GLY A 15 -11.64 -1.25 14.55
C GLY A 15 -10.18 -1.51 14.15
N TYR A 16 -9.38 -0.45 14.02
CA TYR A 16 -7.94 -0.55 13.80
C TYR A 16 -7.27 -1.11 15.06
N ALA A 17 -6.84 -2.36 14.97
CA ALA A 17 -6.11 -3.03 16.02
C ALA A 17 -4.65 -3.22 15.61
N ASP A 18 -3.77 -3.16 16.61
CA ASP A 18 -2.37 -3.50 16.42
C ASP A 18 -2.27 -4.92 15.88
N ARG A 19 -1.51 -5.07 14.79
CA ARG A 19 -1.30 -6.33 14.10
C ARG A 19 0.18 -6.50 13.85
N CYS A 20 0.70 -7.70 14.12
CA CYS A 20 2.11 -8.03 13.91
C CYS A 20 2.52 -7.81 12.44
N ILE A 21 1.62 -8.10 11.49
CA ILE A 21 1.83 -7.85 10.07
C ILE A 21 0.49 -7.60 9.36
N ASP A 22 0.54 -6.83 8.28
CA ASP A 22 -0.53 -6.66 7.31
C ASP A 22 0.00 -6.82 5.89
N LEU A 23 -0.79 -7.45 5.02
CA LEU A 23 -0.43 -7.62 3.62
C LEU A 23 -1.57 -7.12 2.74
N ASP A 24 -1.36 -5.97 2.12
CA ASP A 24 -2.27 -5.37 1.15
C ASP A 24 -1.78 -5.63 -0.29
N ILE A 25 -2.71 -5.98 -1.18
CA ILE A 25 -2.44 -6.01 -2.62
C ILE A 25 -2.70 -4.60 -3.16
N ILE A 26 -1.64 -3.91 -3.58
CA ILE A 26 -1.73 -2.53 -4.10
C ILE A 26 -2.10 -2.51 -5.57
N LEU A 27 -1.46 -3.37 -6.37
CA LEU A 27 -1.64 -3.46 -7.82
C LEU A 27 -1.35 -4.89 -8.29
N CYS A 28 -1.87 -5.26 -9.46
CA CYS A 28 -1.59 -6.54 -10.09
C CYS A 28 -1.63 -6.36 -11.61
N ASN A 29 -0.47 -6.40 -12.26
CA ASN A 29 -0.31 -6.20 -13.70
C ASN A 29 -1.10 -4.95 -14.18
N GLU A 30 -1.84 -5.08 -15.28
CA GLU A 30 -2.71 -4.05 -15.86
C GLU A 30 -4.16 -4.19 -15.37
N CYS A 31 -4.42 -5.01 -14.34
CA CYS A 31 -5.76 -5.31 -13.89
C CYS A 31 -6.37 -4.14 -13.11
N THR A 32 -7.58 -3.73 -13.53
CA THR A 32 -8.49 -2.94 -12.70
C THR A 32 -9.61 -3.86 -12.25
N ILE A 33 -9.75 -4.05 -10.94
CA ILE A 33 -10.75 -4.94 -10.34
C ILE A 33 -11.64 -4.09 -9.42
N CYS A 34 -12.95 -4.22 -9.59
CA CYS A 34 -13.94 -3.67 -8.67
C CYS A 34 -14.90 -4.80 -8.27
N SER A 35 -14.66 -5.41 -7.12
CA SER A 35 -15.48 -6.51 -6.61
C SER A 35 -15.67 -6.37 -5.09
N PRO A 36 -16.68 -7.03 -4.50
CA PRO A 36 -16.90 -6.96 -3.05
C PRO A 36 -15.71 -7.43 -2.20
N ASN A 37 -14.82 -8.26 -2.76
CA ASN A 37 -13.74 -8.90 -2.02
C ASN A 37 -12.35 -8.35 -2.35
N LEU A 38 -12.21 -7.59 -3.43
CA LEU A 38 -10.94 -7.07 -3.93
C LEU A 38 -11.19 -5.88 -4.86
N THR A 39 -10.49 -4.78 -4.57
CA THR A 39 -10.45 -3.60 -5.42
C THR A 39 -9.00 -3.31 -5.78
N LEU A 40 -8.71 -3.23 -7.08
CA LEU A 40 -7.39 -2.91 -7.63
C LEU A 40 -7.49 -1.81 -8.70
N PRO A 41 -6.55 -0.85 -8.75
CA PRO A 41 -5.53 -0.58 -7.72
C PRO A 41 -6.16 -0.29 -6.36
N HIS A 42 -5.42 -0.53 -5.27
CA HIS A 42 -5.97 -0.42 -3.92
C HIS A 42 -6.57 0.99 -3.71
N PRO A 43 -7.84 1.12 -3.29
CA PRO A 43 -8.58 2.37 -3.39
C PRO A 43 -7.93 3.52 -2.62
N HIS A 44 -7.30 3.23 -1.48
CA HIS A 44 -6.62 4.23 -0.64
C HIS A 44 -5.10 4.32 -0.84
N MET A 45 -4.53 3.69 -1.87
CA MET A 45 -3.07 3.73 -2.07
C MET A 45 -2.55 5.15 -2.32
N HIS A 46 -3.36 5.98 -2.97
CA HIS A 46 -3.03 7.35 -3.35
C HIS A 46 -3.00 8.32 -2.16
N GLU A 47 -3.51 7.90 -1.02
CA GLU A 47 -3.58 8.72 0.20
C GLU A 47 -2.42 8.41 1.16
N ARG A 48 -1.48 7.51 0.80
CA ARG A 48 -0.48 6.95 1.71
C ARG A 48 0.93 7.06 1.15
N LEU A 49 1.76 7.93 1.72
CA LEU A 49 3.15 8.12 1.27
C LEU A 49 3.99 6.86 1.43
N PHE A 50 3.74 6.07 2.48
CA PHE A 50 4.45 4.80 2.68
C PHE A 50 4.11 3.73 1.62
N VAL A 51 3.09 3.97 0.78
CA VAL A 51 2.80 3.14 -0.41
C VAL A 51 3.39 3.80 -1.66
N LEU A 52 3.17 5.11 -1.84
CA LEU A 52 3.59 5.83 -3.04
C LEU A 52 5.10 5.95 -3.19
N LEU A 53 5.84 6.20 -2.11
CA LEU A 53 7.30 6.36 -2.17
C LEU A 53 8.01 5.05 -2.57
N PRO A 54 7.73 3.89 -1.95
CA PRO A 54 8.28 2.63 -2.46
C PRO A 54 7.86 2.32 -3.90
N LEU A 55 6.62 2.66 -4.28
CA LEU A 55 6.15 2.44 -5.64
C LEU A 55 6.87 3.34 -6.66
N GLN A 56 7.22 4.58 -6.29
CA GLN A 56 8.04 5.48 -7.10
C GLN A 56 9.41 4.88 -7.39
N GLU A 57 10.04 4.24 -6.39
CA GLU A 57 11.34 3.58 -6.55
C GLU A 57 11.26 2.35 -7.47
N LEU A 58 10.17 1.57 -7.38
CA LEU A 58 10.00 0.32 -8.13
C LEU A 58 9.47 0.53 -9.56
N MET A 59 8.53 1.45 -9.74
CA MET A 59 7.77 1.65 -10.98
C MET A 59 7.51 3.15 -11.26
N PRO A 60 8.56 3.97 -11.50
CA PRO A 60 8.43 5.43 -11.59
C PRO A 60 7.57 5.92 -12.76
N GLN A 61 7.45 5.11 -13.82
CA GLN A 61 6.68 5.44 -15.02
C GLN A 61 5.24 4.91 -14.99
N TRP A 62 4.83 4.27 -13.89
CA TRP A 62 3.47 3.76 -13.77
C TRP A 62 2.46 4.91 -13.72
N ILE A 63 1.37 4.74 -14.47
CA ILE A 63 0.25 5.68 -14.52
C ILE A 63 -0.95 4.98 -13.90
N HIS A 64 -1.59 5.65 -12.95
CA HIS A 64 -2.77 5.12 -12.29
C HIS A 64 -3.93 4.99 -13.29
N PRO A 65 -4.51 3.79 -13.51
CA PRO A 65 -5.50 3.55 -14.57
C PRO A 65 -6.80 4.34 -14.38
N VAL A 66 -7.20 4.60 -13.13
CA VAL A 66 -8.40 5.40 -12.81
C VAL A 66 -8.13 6.90 -12.82
N TYR A 67 -7.17 7.38 -12.01
CA TYR A 67 -6.89 8.81 -11.89
C TYR A 67 -6.10 9.41 -13.06
N GLN A 68 -5.51 8.59 -13.92
CA GLN A 68 -4.68 9.02 -15.06
C GLN A 68 -3.54 9.95 -14.63
N LYS A 69 -2.95 9.65 -13.48
CA LYS A 69 -1.84 10.39 -12.87
C LYS A 69 -0.63 9.48 -12.70
N ASN A 70 0.56 10.02 -12.93
CA ASN A 70 1.81 9.33 -12.59
C ASN A 70 2.08 9.39 -11.08
N ILE A 71 3.02 8.58 -10.60
CA ILE A 71 3.35 8.51 -9.17
C ILE A 71 3.83 9.85 -8.60
N ASN A 72 4.58 10.65 -9.35
CA ASN A 72 5.05 11.96 -8.88
C ASN A 72 3.90 12.95 -8.67
N GLU A 73 2.89 12.92 -9.55
CA GLU A 73 1.65 13.68 -9.40
C GLU A 73 0.88 13.24 -8.16
N MET A 74 0.73 11.92 -7.96
CA MET A 74 0.04 11.38 -6.79
C MET A 74 0.74 11.75 -5.47
N ILE A 75 2.08 11.70 -5.42
CA ILE A 75 2.85 12.10 -4.23
C ILE A 75 2.64 13.58 -3.94
N ARG A 76 2.71 14.43 -4.97
CA ARG A 76 2.51 15.88 -4.83
C ARG A 76 1.10 16.24 -4.37
N ASP A 77 0.09 15.50 -4.82
CA ASP A 77 -1.32 15.73 -4.46
C ASP A 77 -1.71 15.08 -3.13
N SER A 78 -0.85 14.24 -2.56
CA SER A 78 -1.11 13.54 -1.31
C SER A 78 -1.25 14.52 -0.15
N ARG A 79 -2.25 14.28 0.70
CA ARG A 79 -2.44 14.99 1.98
C ARG A 79 -1.75 14.32 3.15
N ASP A 80 -1.08 13.19 2.90
CA ASP A 80 -0.31 12.49 3.92
C ASP A 80 1.02 13.22 4.14
N HIS A 81 1.23 13.73 5.35
CA HIS A 81 2.44 14.44 5.78
C HIS A 81 3.33 13.57 6.68
N SER A 82 3.08 12.26 6.72
CA SER A 82 3.86 11.33 7.53
C SER A 82 5.32 11.32 7.11
N LYS A 83 6.23 11.31 8.10
CA LYS A 83 7.66 11.13 7.85
C LYS A 83 7.94 9.67 7.53
N ILE A 84 8.31 9.39 6.29
CA ILE A 84 8.66 8.04 5.84
C ILE A 84 10.18 7.85 5.94
N ASN A 85 10.61 6.83 6.68
CA ASN A 85 12.02 6.44 6.77
C ASN A 85 12.21 5.10 6.05
N LYS A 86 13.18 5.05 5.14
CA LYS A 86 13.61 3.81 4.51
C LYS A 86 14.54 3.08 5.46
N LEU A 87 14.12 1.90 5.91
CA LEU A 87 14.96 1.02 6.73
C LEU A 87 15.94 0.29 5.81
N MET A 88 17.22 0.36 6.14
CA MET A 88 18.27 -0.34 5.40
C MET A 88 18.50 -1.73 6.00
N SER A 89 18.87 -2.70 5.17
CA SER A 89 19.06 -4.09 5.60
C SER A 89 20.06 -4.26 6.74
N SER A 90 21.01 -3.33 6.91
CA SER A 90 21.99 -3.29 8.01
C SER A 90 21.39 -2.95 9.37
N GLU A 91 20.14 -2.48 9.43
CA GLU A 91 19.46 -2.07 10.66
C GLU A 91 18.65 -3.19 11.32
N PHE A 92 18.52 -4.34 10.65
CA PHE A 92 17.94 -5.56 11.22
C PHE A 92 19.06 -6.38 11.87
N LYS A 93 19.25 -6.22 13.18
CA LYS A 93 20.04 -7.14 14.01
C LYS A 93 19.17 -8.28 14.54
#